data_AF-A0A1T0B2C1-F1
#
_entry.id   AF-A0A1T0B2C1-F1
#
_cell.length_a   1.000
_cell.length_b   1.000
_cell.length_c   1.000
_cell.angle_alpha   90.00
_cell.angle_beta   90.00
_cell.angle_gamma   90.00
#
_symmetry.space_group_name_H-M   'P 1'
#
loop_
_entity.id
_entity.type
_entity.pdbx_description
1 polymer ?
#
loop_
_entity_poly.entity_id
_entity_poly.type
_entity_poly.pdbx_seq_one_letter_code
_entity_poly.pdbx_strand_id
1 'polypeptide(L)'
;MFYSNNPLIKHKTGLLNLAEELGNISQACKVMGLSRDTFYRYQQAVEQGGIDALLNQNRRVPNLKNRVDEAVEQAVVKFALDNPAFGQVRVSNELRKQGIFVSAGGVRSIWLRHHLANFKQRLIALEKLVAEKLKP
;
A
#
# COMPACT_ATOMS: atom_id res chain seq x y z
N MET A 1 0.33 -10.79 -29.99
CA MET A 1 1.66 -11.08 -29.39
C MET A 1 2.11 -10.00 -28.40
N PHE A 2 2.22 -10.36 -27.11
CA PHE A 2 2.63 -9.51 -26.00
C PHE A 2 4.16 -9.49 -25.84
N TYR A 3 4.79 -8.34 -26.06
CA TYR A 3 6.24 -8.14 -25.90
C TYR A 3 6.57 -7.47 -24.57
N SER A 4 7.56 -8.02 -23.85
CA SER A 4 8.15 -7.39 -22.67
C SER A 4 9.61 -7.80 -22.54
N ASN A 5 10.47 -6.81 -22.29
CA ASN A 5 11.88 -7.01 -21.95
C ASN A 5 12.10 -7.26 -20.45
N ASN A 6 11.03 -7.25 -19.64
CA ASN A 6 11.13 -7.43 -18.20
C ASN A 6 11.11 -8.93 -17.82
N PRO A 7 12.19 -9.49 -17.25
CA PRO A 7 12.27 -10.91 -16.92
C PRO A 7 11.21 -11.36 -15.90
N LEU A 8 10.68 -10.44 -15.08
CA LEU A 8 9.68 -10.74 -14.06
C LEU A 8 8.32 -11.17 -14.64
N ILE A 9 8.00 -10.73 -15.87
CA ILE A 9 6.72 -11.04 -16.51
C ILE A 9 6.86 -11.92 -17.75
N LYS A 10 8.09 -12.28 -18.13
CA LYS A 10 8.37 -13.14 -19.30
C LYS A 10 7.59 -14.46 -19.28
N HIS A 11 7.47 -15.11 -18.12
CA HIS A 11 6.70 -16.34 -17.99
C HIS A 11 5.18 -16.11 -18.15
N LYS A 12 4.68 -14.95 -17.71
CA LYS A 12 3.26 -14.58 -17.79
C LYS A 12 2.87 -14.22 -19.22
N THR A 13 3.70 -13.41 -19.90
CA THR A 13 3.50 -13.05 -21.32
C THR A 13 3.68 -14.26 -22.23
N GLY A 14 4.62 -15.16 -21.90
CA GLY A 14 4.82 -16.42 -22.62
C GLY A 14 3.57 -17.29 -22.66
N LEU A 15 2.81 -17.38 -21.56
CA LEU A 15 1.54 -18.13 -21.53
C LEU A 15 0.49 -17.53 -22.45
N LEU A 16 0.35 -16.21 -22.44
CA LEU A 16 -0.62 -15.53 -23.28
C LEU A 16 -0.29 -15.69 -24.77
N ASN A 17 1.00 -15.56 -25.12
CA ASN A 17 1.47 -15.77 -26.49
C ASN A 17 1.30 -17.22 -26.94
N LEU A 18 1.65 -18.20 -26.11
CA LEU A 18 1.50 -19.61 -26.44
C LEU A 18 0.04 -20.00 -26.68
N ALA A 19 -0.89 -19.44 -25.91
CA ALA A 19 -2.31 -19.66 -26.13
C ALA A 19 -2.82 -19.07 -27.45
N GLU A 20 -2.30 -17.90 -27.85
CA GLU A 20 -2.59 -17.24 -29.14
C GLU A 20 -2.05 -18.07 -30.31
N GLU A 21 -0.80 -18.54 -30.21
CA GLU A 21 -0.15 -19.39 -31.24
C GLU A 21 -0.84 -20.75 -31.43
N LEU A 22 -1.24 -21.40 -30.33
CA LEU A 22 -1.90 -22.70 -30.38
C LEU A 22 -3.42 -22.61 -30.68
N GLY A 23 -4.03 -21.44 -30.54
CA GLY A 23 -5.48 -21.27 -30.55
C GLY A 23 -6.20 -22.08 -29.45
N ASN A 24 -5.47 -22.55 -28.43
CA ASN A 24 -5.98 -23.44 -27.39
C ASN A 24 -5.38 -23.16 -26.02
N ILE A 25 -6.18 -22.51 -25.18
CA ILE A 25 -5.81 -22.12 -23.81
C ILE A 25 -5.49 -23.34 -22.93
N SER A 26 -6.28 -24.42 -23.04
CA SER A 26 -6.11 -25.61 -22.19
C SER A 26 -4.79 -26.31 -22.48
N GLN A 27 -4.41 -26.39 -23.76
CA GLN A 27 -3.15 -26.98 -24.18
C GLN A 27 -1.96 -26.10 -23.77
N ALA A 28 -2.03 -24.78 -23.97
CA ALA A 28 -0.99 -23.85 -23.52
C ALA A 28 -0.76 -23.93 -22.00
N CYS A 29 -1.85 -23.93 -21.22
CA CYS A 29 -1.80 -24.09 -19.76
C CYS A 29 -1.16 -25.43 -19.34
N LYS A 30 -1.50 -26.54 -20.01
CA LYS A 30 -0.92 -27.87 -19.76
C LYS A 30 0.58 -27.91 -20.05
N VAL A 31 1.01 -27.31 -21.17
CA VAL A 31 2.43 -27.24 -21.55
C VAL A 31 3.24 -26.41 -20.55
N MET A 32 2.68 -25.30 -20.06
CA MET A 32 3.36 -24.41 -19.10
C MET A 32 3.17 -24.79 -17.63
N GLY A 33 2.41 -25.85 -17.34
CA GLY A 33 2.14 -26.29 -15.95
C GLY A 33 1.33 -25.27 -15.13
N LEU A 34 0.43 -24.52 -15.76
CA LEU A 34 -0.40 -23.50 -15.11
C LEU A 34 -1.88 -23.89 -15.15
N SER A 35 -2.66 -23.36 -14.21
CA SER A 35 -4.11 -23.52 -14.24
C SER A 35 -4.76 -22.59 -15.27
N ARG A 36 -5.90 -23.02 -15.83
CA ARG A 36 -6.74 -22.15 -16.69
C ARG A 36 -7.19 -20.88 -15.95
N ASP A 37 -7.41 -20.95 -14.63
CA ASP A 37 -7.70 -19.77 -13.81
C ASP A 37 -6.57 -18.73 -13.87
N THR A 38 -5.31 -19.18 -13.80
CA THR A 38 -4.13 -18.30 -13.91
C THR A 38 -4.10 -17.58 -15.25
N PHE A 39 -4.44 -18.27 -16.33
CA PHE A 39 -4.55 -17.68 -17.66
C PHE A 39 -5.55 -16.51 -17.67
N TYR A 40 -6.79 -16.76 -17.23
CA TYR A 40 -7.82 -15.72 -17.25
C TYR A 40 -7.48 -14.54 -16.35
N ARG A 41 -6.79 -14.76 -15.23
CA ARG A 41 -6.29 -13.66 -14.38
C ARG A 41 -5.25 -12.79 -15.09
N TYR A 42 -4.34 -13.40 -15.86
CA TYR A 42 -3.36 -12.66 -16.64
C TYR A 42 -4.00 -11.93 -17.81
N GLN A 43 -4.92 -12.59 -18.53
CA GLN A 43 -5.70 -11.97 -19.60
C GLN A 43 -6.44 -10.74 -19.08
N GLN A 44 -7.20 -10.89 -17.99
CA GLN A 44 -7.94 -9.79 -17.38
C GLN A 44 -7.03 -8.64 -16.93
N ALA A 45 -5.86 -8.95 -16.36
CA ALA A 45 -4.89 -7.92 -15.98
C ALA A 45 -4.40 -7.14 -17.21
N VAL A 46 -4.10 -7.83 -18.30
CA VAL A 46 -3.65 -7.20 -19.56
C VAL A 46 -4.76 -6.40 -20.22
N GLU A 47 -6.00 -6.87 -20.20
CA GLU A 47 -7.16 -6.12 -20.71
C GLU A 47 -7.40 -4.84 -19.92
N GLN A 48 -7.14 -4.82 -18.62
CA GLN A 48 -7.38 -3.66 -17.74
C GLN A 48 -6.23 -2.63 -17.72
N GLY A 49 -4.98 -3.08 -17.81
CA GLY A 49 -3.82 -2.21 -17.59
C GLY A 49 -2.62 -2.54 -18.48
N GLY A 50 -2.83 -3.25 -19.59
CA GLY A 50 -1.79 -3.62 -20.53
C GLY A 50 -0.78 -4.62 -19.95
N ILE A 51 0.34 -4.79 -20.67
CA ILE A 51 1.38 -5.75 -20.31
C ILE A 51 2.01 -5.42 -18.95
N ASP A 52 2.10 -4.13 -18.59
CA ASP A 52 2.66 -3.68 -17.32
C ASP A 52 1.81 -4.08 -16.12
N ALA A 53 0.51 -4.31 -16.29
CA ALA A 53 -0.35 -4.82 -15.21
C ALA A 53 0.03 -6.25 -14.75
N LEU A 54 0.81 -6.99 -15.54
CA LEU A 54 1.38 -8.26 -15.13
C LEU A 54 2.52 -8.10 -14.12
N LEU A 55 3.11 -6.91 -13.99
CA LEU A 55 4.10 -6.61 -12.97
C LEU A 55 3.41 -6.57 -11.61
N ASN A 56 3.75 -7.57 -10.79
CA ASN A 56 3.31 -7.79 -9.41
C ASN A 56 2.37 -6.73 -8.82
N GLN A 57 1.07 -7.01 -8.84
CA GLN A 57 0.14 -6.37 -7.91
C GLN A 57 0.60 -6.71 -6.49
N ASN A 58 1.05 -5.70 -5.75
CA ASN A 58 1.55 -5.89 -4.39
C ASN A 58 0.45 -6.54 -3.53
N ARG A 59 0.65 -7.80 -3.11
CA ARG A 59 -0.33 -8.53 -2.29
C ARG A 59 -0.61 -7.84 -0.95
N ARG A 60 0.28 -6.94 -0.51
CA ARG A 60 0.14 -6.15 0.71
C ARG A 60 -0.56 -4.82 0.40
N VAL A 61 -1.85 -4.89 0.06
CA VAL A 61 -2.69 -3.70 -0.11
C VAL A 61 -3.30 -3.31 1.25
N PRO A 62 -3.34 -2.01 1.62
CA PRO A 62 -4.02 -1.57 2.84
C PRO A 62 -5.51 -1.94 2.81
N ASN A 63 -6.00 -2.57 3.88
CA ASN A 63 -7.44 -2.81 4.05
C ASN A 63 -8.09 -1.57 4.70
N LEU A 64 -8.78 -0.76 3.90
CA LEU A 64 -9.44 0.48 4.35
C LEU A 64 -10.52 0.23 5.41
N LYS A 65 -11.15 -0.95 5.43
CA LYS A 65 -12.17 -1.29 6.44
C LYS A 65 -11.59 -1.42 7.85
N ASN A 66 -10.29 -1.66 7.97
CA ASN A 66 -9.59 -1.75 9.24
C ASN A 66 -9.03 -0.39 9.70
N ARG A 67 -9.39 0.71 9.02
CA ARG A 67 -8.91 2.04 9.39
C ARG A 67 -9.65 2.51 10.65
N VAL A 68 -8.91 3.19 11.50
CA VAL A 68 -9.51 3.88 12.65
C VAL A 68 -10.37 5.03 12.13
N ASP A 69 -11.29 5.46 12.96
CA ASP A 69 -12.11 6.63 12.67
C ASP A 69 -11.24 7.87 12.42
N GLU A 70 -11.70 8.74 11.54
CA GLU A 70 -10.91 9.89 11.08
C GLU A 70 -10.59 10.82 12.25
N ALA A 71 -11.52 11.03 13.16
CA ALA A 71 -11.32 11.85 14.36
C ALA A 71 -10.16 11.31 15.24
N VAL A 72 -10.05 9.98 15.38
CA VAL A 72 -8.95 9.34 16.12
C VAL A 72 -7.63 9.52 15.38
N GLU A 73 -7.64 9.35 14.05
CA GLU A 73 -6.45 9.53 13.22
C GLU A 73 -5.93 10.99 13.32
N GLN A 74 -6.81 11.97 13.20
CA GLN A 74 -6.48 13.40 13.34
C GLN A 74 -5.96 13.74 14.75
N ALA A 75 -6.57 13.20 15.81
CA ALA A 75 -6.11 13.41 17.17
C ALA A 75 -4.67 12.88 17.38
N VAL A 76 -4.35 11.71 16.82
CA VAL A 76 -2.99 11.13 16.88
C VAL A 76 -1.98 11.98 16.11
N VAL A 77 -2.33 12.48 14.93
CA VAL A 77 -1.47 13.35 14.12
C VAL A 77 -1.22 14.67 14.85
N LYS A 78 -2.28 15.32 15.32
CA LYS A 78 -2.19 16.58 16.09
C LYS A 78 -1.29 16.40 17.31
N PHE A 79 -1.51 15.36 18.10
CA PHE A 79 -0.71 15.10 19.29
C PHE A 79 0.78 14.92 18.96
N ALA A 80 1.08 14.26 17.84
CA ALA A 80 2.46 14.05 17.38
C ALA A 80 3.17 15.34 16.94
N LEU A 81 2.42 16.34 16.46
CA LEU A 81 2.94 17.66 16.11
C LEU A 81 3.13 18.52 17.37
N ASP A 82 2.15 18.49 18.28
CA ASP A 82 2.21 19.24 19.53
C ASP A 82 3.33 18.71 20.45
N ASN A 83 3.59 17.40 20.44
CA ASN A 83 4.57 16.73 21.29
C ASN A 83 5.48 15.76 20.50
N PRO A 84 6.37 16.25 19.62
CA PRO A 84 7.18 15.40 18.73
C PRO A 84 8.06 14.38 19.46
N ALA A 85 8.49 14.71 20.69
CA ALA A 85 9.36 13.86 21.50
C ALA A 85 8.67 12.60 22.03
N PHE A 86 7.33 12.55 22.08
CA PHE A 86 6.64 11.45 22.75
C PHE A 86 6.63 10.18 21.89
N GLY A 87 6.92 9.05 22.54
CA GLY A 87 6.81 7.72 21.93
C GLY A 87 5.36 7.24 21.82
N GLN A 88 5.14 6.23 20.97
CA GLN A 88 3.81 5.69 20.67
C GLN A 88 3.01 5.25 21.91
N VAL A 89 3.68 4.71 22.93
CA VAL A 89 3.06 4.26 24.19
C VAL A 89 2.56 5.46 24.99
N ARG A 90 3.39 6.51 25.10
CA ARG A 90 3.02 7.74 25.81
C ARG A 90 1.85 8.43 25.14
N VAL A 91 1.88 8.56 23.81
CA VAL A 91 0.77 9.17 23.05
C VAL A 91 -0.54 8.40 23.23
N SER A 92 -0.50 7.06 23.16
CA SER A 92 -1.66 6.19 23.42
C SER A 92 -2.25 6.41 24.82
N ASN A 93 -1.40 6.52 25.85
CA ASN A 93 -1.84 6.77 27.22
C ASN A 93 -2.43 8.19 27.40
N GLU A 94 -1.82 9.21 26.81
CA GLU A 94 -2.34 10.59 26.91
C GLU A 94 -3.68 10.74 26.18
N LEU A 95 -3.83 10.13 25.00
CA LEU A 95 -5.10 10.11 24.27
C LEU A 95 -6.19 9.35 25.04
N ARG A 96 -5.83 8.26 25.72
CA ARG A 96 -6.77 7.53 26.57
C ARG A 96 -7.34 8.41 27.69
N LYS A 97 -6.52 9.27 28.30
CA LYS A 97 -7.00 10.24 29.32
C LYS A 97 -8.00 11.24 28.74
N GLN A 98 -7.94 11.51 27.44
CA GLN A 98 -8.88 12.37 26.71
C GLN A 98 -10.10 11.60 26.18
N GLY A 99 -10.29 10.34 26.57
CA GLY A 99 -11.39 9.49 26.08
C GLY A 99 -11.17 8.88 24.70
N ILE A 100 -9.98 9.04 24.10
CA ILE A 100 -9.65 8.53 22.78
C ILE A 100 -8.87 7.23 22.93
N PHE A 101 -9.51 6.11 22.56
CA PHE A 101 -8.93 4.78 22.69
C PHE A 101 -8.20 4.36 21.41
N VAL A 102 -6.87 4.41 21.44
CA VAL A 102 -6.01 3.89 20.37
C VAL A 102 -4.83 3.14 20.98
N SER A 103 -4.47 1.97 20.45
CA SER A 103 -3.31 1.20 20.93
C SER A 103 -2.00 1.84 20.48
N ALA A 104 -0.90 1.56 21.19
CA ALA A 104 0.44 2.00 20.80
C ALA A 104 0.82 1.54 19.37
N GLY A 105 0.41 0.33 18.98
CA GLY A 105 0.55 -0.16 17.60
C GLY A 105 -0.30 0.62 16.60
N GLY A 106 -1.55 0.96 16.96
CA GLY A 106 -2.41 1.82 16.15
C GLY A 106 -1.81 3.21 15.90
N VAL A 107 -1.27 3.84 16.95
CA VAL A 107 -0.52 5.10 16.85
C VAL A 107 0.64 4.97 15.85
N ARG A 108 1.44 3.90 15.96
CA ARG A 108 2.56 3.64 15.04
C ARG A 108 2.12 3.48 13.59
N SER A 109 1.04 2.73 13.36
CA SER A 109 0.47 2.52 12.03
C SER A 109 -0.06 3.82 11.42
N ILE A 110 -0.69 4.69 12.22
CA ILE A 110 -1.09 6.04 11.81
C ILE A 110 0.16 6.84 11.41
N TRP A 111 1.19 6.88 12.25
CA TRP A 111 2.41 7.60 11.95
C TRP A 111 3.13 7.14 10.68
N LEU A 112 3.10 5.84 10.35
CA LEU A 112 3.65 5.34 9.08
C LEU A 112 2.96 5.99 7.88
N ARG A 113 1.63 6.13 7.94
CA ARG A 113 0.84 6.70 6.83
C ARG A 113 1.04 8.20 6.68
N HIS A 114 1.30 8.90 7.78
CA HIS A 114 1.50 10.35 7.81
C HIS A 114 2.97 10.78 7.74
N HIS A 115 3.91 9.84 7.52
CA HIS A 115 5.34 10.11 7.55
C HIS A 115 5.83 10.74 8.87
N LEU A 116 5.28 10.29 10.01
CA LEU A 116 5.58 10.73 11.38
C LEU A 116 6.25 9.63 12.23
N ALA A 117 6.87 8.65 11.59
CA ALA A 117 7.32 7.41 12.21
C ALA A 117 8.41 7.59 13.27
N ASN A 118 9.23 8.62 13.14
CA ASN A 118 10.33 8.91 14.06
C ASN A 118 10.34 10.37 14.50
N PHE A 119 11.16 10.67 15.50
CA PHE A 119 11.27 12.00 16.08
C PHE A 119 11.63 13.06 15.03
N LYS A 120 12.65 12.81 14.19
CA LYS A 120 13.09 13.73 13.14
C LYS A 120 11.96 14.09 12.18
N GLN A 121 11.19 13.09 11.75
CA GLN A 121 10.04 13.28 10.88
C GLN A 121 8.96 14.15 11.52
N ARG A 122 8.64 13.91 12.79
CA ARG A 122 7.67 14.72 13.54
C ARG A 122 8.15 16.15 13.76
N LEU A 123 9.45 16.32 14.01
CA LEU A 123 10.06 17.65 14.16
C LEU A 123 10.00 18.44 12.85
N ILE A 124 10.36 17.83 11.72
CA ILE A 124 10.24 18.46 10.39
C ILE A 124 8.79 18.83 10.08
N ALA A 125 7.84 17.97 10.43
CA ALA A 125 6.42 18.24 10.22
C ALA A 125 5.94 19.43 11.08
N LEU A 126 6.40 19.54 12.33
CA LEU A 126 6.14 20.70 13.19
C LEU A 126 6.75 21.98 12.62
N GLU A 127 8.02 21.95 12.20
CA GLU A 127 8.70 23.11 11.59
C GLU A 127 7.93 23.62 10.36
N LYS A 128 7.48 22.72 9.49
CA LYS A 128 6.64 23.07 8.33
C LYS A 128 5.32 23.73 8.73
N LEU A 129 4.64 23.16 9.72
CA LEU A 129 3.36 23.71 10.21
C LEU A 129 3.55 25.12 10.80
N VAL A 130 4.63 25.34 11.53
CA VAL A 130 4.96 26.67 12.08
C VAL A 130 5.30 27.65 10.96
N ALA A 131 6.12 27.25 9.99
CA ALA A 131 6.49 28.10 8.86
C ALA A 131 5.27 28.49 8.01
N GLU A 132 4.31 27.59 7.81
CA GLU A 132 3.08 27.86 7.07
C GLU A 132 2.17 28.84 7.82
N LYS A 133 2.04 28.71 9.14
CA LYS A 133 1.27 29.66 9.97
C LYS A 133 1.88 31.05 10.04
N LEU A 134 3.19 31.16 9.82
CA LEU A 134 3.93 32.42 9.87
C LEU A 134 4.05 33.08 8.48
N LYS A 135 3.54 32.46 7.41
CA LYS A 135 3.43 33.14 6.12
C LYS A 135 2.29 34.17 6.19
N PRO A 136 2.54 35.43 5.79
CA PRO A 136 1.55 36.49 5.78
C PRO A 136 0.42 36.22 4.76
#